data_AF-A0A849Z0X7-F1
#
_entry.id   AF-A0A849Z0X7-F1
#
_cell.length_a   1.000
_cell.length_b   1.000
_cell.length_c   1.000
_cell.angle_alpha   90.00
_cell.angle_beta   90.00
_cell.angle_gamma   90.00
#
_symmetry.space_group_name_H-M   'P 1'
#
loop_
_entity.id
_entity.type
_entity.pdbx_description
1 polymer ?
#
loop_
_entity_poly.entity_id
_entity_poly.type
_entity_poly.pdbx_seq_one_letter_code
_entity_poly.pdbx_strand_id
1 'polypeptide(L)'
;MAEPLKTFFSPALVRRLAGDLTRAEPTFPSRAFVKQATQGLDALELLDRGKHIAAALAAHLPSDYPQAVDILLRSLGPEHATDELLGLGMAPFYYLPHT
;
A
#
# COMPACT_ATOMS: atom_id res chain seq x y z
N MET A 1 1.57 -7.13 23.32
CA MET A 1 2.78 -7.14 22.48
C MET A 1 2.52 -6.23 21.30
N ALA A 2 3.43 -5.30 20.99
CA ALA A 2 3.31 -4.51 19.76
C ALA A 2 3.48 -5.45 18.56
N GLU A 3 2.63 -5.29 17.54
CA GLU A 3 2.82 -6.05 16.31
C GLU A 3 4.12 -5.62 15.62
N PRO A 4 4.88 -6.55 15.01
CA PRO A 4 6.08 -6.21 14.26
C PRO A 4 5.73 -5.23 13.13
N LEU A 5 6.52 -4.17 12.94
CA LEU A 5 6.26 -3.15 11.93
C LEU A 5 6.00 -3.71 10.52
N LYS A 6 6.62 -4.86 10.17
CA LYS A 6 6.36 -5.55 8.90
C LYS A 6 4.91 -5.97 8.66
N THR A 7 4.11 -6.15 9.71
CA THR A 7 2.68 -6.49 9.61
C THR A 7 1.85 -5.30 9.10
N PHE A 8 2.40 -4.08 9.06
CA PHE A 8 1.76 -2.96 8.38
C PHE A 8 1.43 -3.31 6.92
N PHE A 9 2.39 -3.91 6.21
CA PHE A 9 2.17 -4.51 4.90
C PHE A 9 1.48 -5.87 5.06
N SER A 10 0.17 -5.82 5.29
CA SER A 10 -0.71 -6.98 5.53
C SER A 10 -1.63 -7.28 4.35
N PRO A 11 -2.23 -8.50 4.29
CA PRO A 11 -3.34 -8.77 3.39
C PRO A 11 -4.53 -7.81 3.54
N ALA A 12 -4.75 -7.24 4.72
CA ALA A 12 -5.79 -6.23 4.93
C ALA A 12 -5.45 -4.92 4.22
N LEU A 13 -4.20 -4.44 4.33
CA LEU A 13 -3.70 -3.28 3.59
C LEU A 13 -3.85 -3.50 2.08
N VAL A 14 -3.44 -4.67 1.59
CA VAL A 14 -3.54 -5.04 0.16
C VAL A 14 -4.99 -4.99 -0.34
N ARG A 15 -5.95 -5.52 0.44
CA ARG A 15 -7.39 -5.44 0.07
C ARG A 15 -7.92 -4.02 0.08
N ARG A 16 -7.50 -3.19 1.04
CA ARG A 16 -7.87 -1.76 1.07
C ARG A 16 -7.37 -1.05 -0.19
N LEU A 17 -6.08 -1.23 -0.50
CA LEU A 17 -5.44 -0.68 -1.68
C LEU A 17 -6.13 -1.13 -2.97
N ALA A 18 -6.50 -2.41 -3.06
CA ALA A 18 -7.24 -2.92 -4.20
C ALA A 18 -8.62 -2.24 -4.36
N GLY A 19 -9.29 -1.93 -3.24
CA GLY A 19 -10.54 -1.17 -3.23
C GLY A 19 -10.36 0.29 -3.67
N ASP A 20 -9.29 0.96 -3.21
CA ASP A 20 -8.92 2.31 -3.64
C ASP A 20 -8.66 2.36 -5.16
N LEU A 21 -7.89 1.40 -5.67
CA LEU A 21 -7.59 1.28 -7.10
C LEU A 21 -8.83 0.95 -7.94
N THR A 22 -9.71 0.07 -7.47
CA THR A 22 -10.95 -0.26 -8.19
C THR A 22 -11.91 0.93 -8.27
N ARG A 23 -11.91 1.82 -7.25
CA ARG A 23 -12.68 3.07 -7.31
C ARG A 23 -12.11 4.05 -8.34
N ALA A 24 -10.78 4.12 -8.47
CA ALA A 24 -10.13 4.98 -9.44
C ALA A 24 -10.24 4.43 -10.88
N GLU A 25 -10.11 3.11 -11.04
CA GLU A 25 -10.15 2.39 -12.31
C GLU A 25 -11.04 1.14 -12.18
N PRO A 26 -12.32 1.18 -12.60
CA PRO A 26 -13.26 0.07 -12.45
C PRO A 26 -12.82 -1.23 -13.15
N THR A 27 -11.95 -1.14 -14.16
CA THR A 27 -11.41 -2.31 -14.86
C THR A 27 -10.20 -2.94 -14.16
N PHE A 28 -9.73 -2.35 -13.05
CA PHE A 28 -8.58 -2.85 -12.29
C PHE A 28 -8.81 -4.31 -11.82
N PRO A 29 -7.88 -5.24 -12.10
CA PRO A 29 -8.03 -6.66 -11.80
C PRO A 29 -7.78 -6.98 -10.31
N SER A 30 -8.59 -6.39 -9.43
CA SER A 30 -8.48 -6.42 -7.97
C SER A 30 -8.25 -7.82 -7.38
N ARG A 31 -9.00 -8.82 -7.85
CA ARG A 31 -8.86 -10.21 -7.36
C ARG A 31 -7.50 -10.81 -7.71
N ALA A 32 -7.00 -10.56 -8.91
CA ALA A 32 -5.69 -11.07 -9.35
C ALA A 32 -4.57 -10.34 -8.60
N PHE A 33 -4.68 -9.01 -8.46
CA PHE A 33 -3.75 -8.20 -7.68
C PHE A 33 -3.65 -8.68 -6.23
N VAL A 34 -4.77 -8.82 -5.51
CA VAL A 34 -4.78 -9.28 -4.11
C VAL A 34 -4.15 -10.66 -3.98
N LYS A 35 -4.45 -11.58 -4.91
CA LYS A 35 -3.86 -12.92 -4.90
C LYS A 35 -2.32 -12.85 -5.02
N GLN A 36 -1.80 -12.10 -5.99
CA GLN A 36 -0.36 -11.98 -6.19
C GLN A 36 0.33 -11.22 -5.04
N ALA A 37 -0.23 -10.09 -4.62
CA ALA A 37 0.34 -9.23 -3.58
C ALA A 37 0.34 -9.88 -2.18
N THR A 38 -0.52 -10.87 -1.92
CA THR A 38 -0.55 -11.60 -0.65
C THR A 38 0.25 -12.91 -0.67
N GLN A 39 0.64 -13.40 -1.86
CA GLN A 39 1.37 -14.65 -1.99
C GLN A 39 2.78 -14.53 -1.40
N GLY A 40 3.09 -15.38 -0.42
CA GLY A 40 4.41 -15.41 0.22
C GLY A 40 4.73 -14.20 1.12
N LEU A 41 3.76 -13.32 1.34
CA LEU A 41 3.97 -12.06 2.07
C LEU A 41 4.44 -12.28 3.51
N ASP A 42 4.01 -13.37 4.15
CA ASP A 42 4.35 -13.69 5.54
C ASP A 42 5.85 -13.99 5.74
N ALA A 43 6.51 -14.54 4.72
CA ALA A 43 7.93 -14.88 4.74
C ALA A 43 8.86 -13.66 4.52
N LEU A 44 8.30 -12.51 4.12
CA LEU A 44 9.07 -11.32 3.78
C LEU A 44 9.25 -10.40 5.00
N GLU A 45 10.40 -9.73 5.04
CA GLU A 45 10.67 -8.64 5.97
C GLU A 45 10.09 -7.31 5.47
N LEU A 46 10.06 -6.30 6.35
CA LEU A 46 9.33 -5.03 6.16
C LEU A 46 9.49 -4.42 4.76
N LEU A 47 10.73 -4.19 4.31
CA LEU A 47 11.00 -3.53 3.04
C LEU A 47 10.67 -4.43 1.85
N ASP A 48 10.88 -5.73 1.98
CA ASP A 48 10.62 -6.68 0.90
C ASP A 48 9.11 -6.89 0.70
N ARG A 49 8.31 -6.78 1.77
CA ARG A 49 6.84 -6.71 1.65
C ARG A 49 6.40 -5.49 0.83
N GLY A 50 6.97 -4.32 1.09
CA GLY A 50 6.69 -3.10 0.32
C GLY A 50 7.03 -3.27 -1.17
N LYS A 51 8.23 -3.78 -1.47
CA LYS A 51 8.66 -4.07 -2.85
C LYS A 51 7.78 -5.11 -3.54
N HIS A 52 7.38 -6.16 -2.83
CA HIS A 52 6.50 -7.21 -3.35
C HIS A 52 5.13 -6.66 -3.76
N ILE A 53 4.53 -5.82 -2.90
CA ILE A 53 3.26 -5.16 -3.22
C ILE A 53 3.43 -4.21 -4.42
N ALA A 54 4.52 -3.44 -4.48
CA ALA A 54 4.81 -2.55 -5.60
C ALA A 54 4.98 -3.32 -6.93
N ALA A 55 5.67 -4.46 -6.92
CA ALA A 55 5.81 -5.32 -8.09
C ALA A 55 4.45 -5.91 -8.52
N ALA A 56 3.60 -6.29 -7.57
CA ALA A 56 2.25 -6.74 -7.86
C ALA A 56 1.37 -5.62 -8.44
N LEU A 57 1.53 -4.37 -8.00
CA LEU A 57 0.85 -3.21 -8.61
C LEU A 57 1.29 -3.02 -10.06
N ALA A 58 2.60 -2.98 -10.31
CA ALA A 58 3.16 -2.79 -11.65
C ALA A 58 2.69 -3.87 -12.63
N ALA A 59 2.52 -5.11 -12.16
CA ALA A 59 2.02 -6.22 -12.99
C ALA A 59 0.53 -6.14 -13.34
N HIS A 60 -0.26 -5.34 -12.61
CA HIS A 60 -1.72 -5.25 -12.75
C HIS A 60 -2.23 -3.87 -13.18
N LEU A 61 -1.36 -2.87 -13.23
CA LEU A 61 -1.63 -1.57 -13.82
C LEU A 61 -1.40 -1.60 -15.34
N PRO A 62 -1.98 -0.64 -16.09
CA PRO A 62 -1.68 -0.47 -17.50
C PRO A 62 -0.18 -0.33 -17.76
N SER A 63 0.30 -0.88 -18.89
CA SER A 63 1.71 -0.75 -19.28
C SER A 63 2.09 0.67 -19.71
N ASP A 64 1.09 1.49 -20.06
CA ASP A 64 1.29 2.91 -20.31
C ASP A 64 1.58 3.63 -18.98
N TYR A 65 2.82 4.11 -18.85
CA TYR A 65 3.29 4.70 -17.60
C TYR A 65 2.51 5.96 -17.18
N PRO A 66 2.22 6.92 -18.08
CA PRO A 66 1.36 8.06 -17.74
C PRO A 66 0.00 7.63 -17.21
N GLN A 67 -0.65 6.66 -17.86
CA GLN A 67 -1.95 6.14 -17.42
C GLN A 67 -1.86 5.44 -16.06
N ALA A 68 -0.83 4.64 -15.83
CA ALA A 68 -0.62 3.98 -14.53
C ALA A 68 -0.43 4.98 -13.40
N VAL A 69 0.34 6.05 -13.64
CA VAL A 69 0.55 7.14 -12.67
C VAL A 69 -0.76 7.89 -12.39
N ASP A 70 -1.56 8.19 -13.42
CA ASP A 70 -2.87 8.85 -13.23
C ASP A 70 -3.79 8.02 -12.32
N ILE A 71 -3.90 6.71 -12.56
CA ILE A 71 -4.69 5.80 -11.74
C ILE A 71 -4.18 5.80 -10.30
N LEU A 72 -2.86 5.73 -10.10
CA LEU A 72 -2.26 5.76 -8.77
C LEU A 72 -2.61 7.06 -8.04
N LEU A 73 -2.45 8.21 -8.69
CA LEU A 73 -2.76 9.52 -8.10
C LEU A 73 -4.25 9.62 -7.71
N ARG A 74 -5.15 9.20 -8.60
CA ARG A 74 -6.59 9.20 -8.34
C ARG A 74 -6.99 8.24 -7.21
N SER A 75 -6.22 7.17 -6.99
CA SER A 75 -6.47 6.21 -5.90
C SER A 75 -6.09 6.73 -4.52
N LEU A 76 -5.24 7.77 -4.42
CA LEU A 76 -4.81 8.33 -3.14
C LEU A 76 -5.94 9.06 -2.38
N GLY A 77 -7.03 9.40 -3.06
CA GLY A 77 -8.12 10.19 -2.50
C GLY A 77 -7.83 11.70 -2.56
N PRO A 78 -8.66 12.53 -1.91
CA PRO A 78 -8.46 13.97 -1.89
C PRO A 78 -7.16 14.35 -1.18
N GLU A 79 -6.54 15.42 -1.65
CA GLU A 79 -5.44 16.06 -0.93
C GLU A 79 -5.93 16.49 0.47
N HIS A 80 -5.14 16.19 1.49
CA HIS A 80 -5.44 16.61 2.86
C HIS A 80 -5.13 18.11 2.98
N ALA A 81 -6.14 18.93 3.25
CA ALA A 81 -6.05 20.40 3.24
C ALA A 81 -5.33 21.02 4.46
N THR A 82 -4.89 20.19 5.40
CA THR A 82 -4.38 20.56 6.72
C THR A 82 -3.25 19.60 7.11
N ASP A 83 -2.44 20.01 8.09
CA ASP A 83 -1.41 19.20 8.76
C ASP A 83 -1.96 17.97 9.53
N GLU A 84 -3.19 17.53 9.25
CA GLU A 84 -3.88 16.41 9.91
C GLU A 84 -3.08 15.10 9.85
N LEU A 85 -2.17 14.94 8.89
CA LEU A 85 -1.28 13.79 8.78
C LEU A 85 0.00 13.90 9.63
N LEU A 86 0.32 15.07 10.20
CA LEU A 86 1.47 15.22 11.11
C LEU A 86 1.28 14.32 12.33
N GLY A 87 2.09 13.27 12.43
CA GLY A 87 2.05 12.30 13.53
C GLY A 87 1.21 11.04 13.26
N LEU A 88 0.48 10.95 12.13
CA LEU A 88 -0.35 9.78 11.77
C LEU A 88 0.42 8.59 11.16
N GLY A 89 1.75 8.69 11.11
CA GLY A 89 2.65 7.63 10.63
C GLY A 89 3.50 7.03 11.74
N MET A 90 4.76 6.74 11.41
CA MET A 90 5.74 6.12 12.32
C MET A 90 6.40 7.10 13.30
N ALA A 91 5.93 8.35 13.39
CA ALA A 91 6.59 9.43 14.14
C ALA A 91 6.83 9.14 15.64
N PRO A 92 5.95 8.44 16.38
CA PRO A 92 6.19 8.13 17.79
C PRO A 92 7.27 7.06 18.04
N PHE A 93 7.60 6.24 17.03
CA PHE A 93 8.62 5.19 17.17
C PHE A 93 10.02 5.77 17.41
N TYR A 94 10.21 7.05 17.10
CA TYR A 94 11.45 7.78 17.36
C TYR A 94 11.78 7.92 18.86
N TYR A 95 10.79 7.95 19.74
CA TYR A 95 11.04 8.09 21.19
C TYR A 95 11.34 6.76 21.88
N LEU A 96 11.18 5.61 21.18
CA LEU A 96 11.38 4.24 21.69
C LEU A 96 12.69 3.97 22.45
N PRO A 97 13.84 4.59 22.13
CA PRO A 97 15.10 4.33 22.86
C PRO A 97 15.40 5.28 24.02
N HIS A 98 14.57 6.30 24.26
CA HIS A 98 14.87 7.37 25.23
C HIS A 98 14.16 7.16 26.59
N THR A 99 13.54 5.98 26.76
CA THR A 99 12.98 5.37 27.97
C THR A 99 13.45 3.93 28.05
#